data_AF-A0A7W0K3V5-F1
#
_entry.id   AF-A0A7W0K3V5-F1
#
_cell.length_a   1.000
_cell.length_b   1.000
_cell.length_c   1.000
_cell.angle_alpha   90.00
_cell.angle_beta   90.00
_cell.angle_gamma   90.00
#
_symmetry.space_group_name_H-M   'P 1'
#
loop_
_entity.id
_entity.type
_entity.pdbx_description
1 polymer ?
#
loop_
_entity_poly.entity_id
_entity_poly.type
_entity_poly.pdbx_seq_one_letter_code
_entity_poly.pdbx_strand_id
1 'polypeptide(L)'
;MDIEQFYDADERRRTSDELQFGQDWHDAHGRRYELNWIADTGELYVMQDDPPMVWSDPFGDVVSAPVETDHLGVRVLAVVPDAAEVERLLDGWEQAIAESDSVAWLTSRLPPAVTPG
;
A
#
# COMPACT_ATOMS: atom_id res chain seq x y z
N MET A 1 -4.83 2.89 -9.67
CA MET A 1 -4.09 2.21 -10.76
C MET A 1 -3.74 0.83 -10.29
N ASP A 2 -3.51 -0.15 -11.15
CA ASP A 2 -2.86 -1.39 -10.74
C ASP A 2 -1.35 -1.18 -10.59
N ILE A 3 -0.68 -2.18 -10.02
CA ILE A 3 0.75 -2.12 -9.70
C ILE A 3 1.65 -2.09 -10.94
N GLU A 4 1.32 -2.82 -12.01
CA GLU A 4 2.13 -2.79 -13.24
C GLU A 4 2.02 -1.43 -13.92
N GLN A 5 0.81 -0.86 -14.03
CA GLN A 5 0.63 0.51 -14.53
C GLN A 5 1.38 1.54 -13.68
N PHE A 6 1.45 1.34 -12.36
CA PHE A 6 2.23 2.22 -11.49
C PHE A 6 3.73 2.13 -11.81
N TYR A 7 4.30 0.94 -11.92
CA TYR A 7 5.71 0.79 -12.28
C TYR A 7 6.05 1.25 -13.70
N ASP A 8 5.15 1.01 -14.66
CA ASP A 8 5.37 1.37 -16.08
C ASP A 8 5.26 2.88 -16.34
N ALA A 9 4.57 3.62 -15.46
CA ALA A 9 4.44 5.06 -15.59
C ALA A 9 5.72 5.84 -15.23
N ASP A 10 6.67 5.24 -14.50
CA ASP A 10 7.98 5.83 -14.21
C ASP A 10 9.03 4.74 -13.98
N GLU A 11 9.95 4.57 -14.95
CA GLU A 11 11.00 3.55 -14.93
C GLU A 11 11.88 3.61 -13.68
N ARG A 12 12.03 4.80 -13.05
CA ARG A 12 12.80 4.96 -11.82
C ARG A 12 12.23 4.10 -10.68
N ARG A 13 10.91 3.87 -10.67
CA ARG A 13 10.24 3.05 -9.66
C ARG A 13 10.71 1.59 -9.69
N ARG A 14 10.98 1.03 -10.87
CA ARG A 14 11.44 -0.37 -11.02
C ARG A 14 12.90 -0.59 -10.61
N THR A 15 13.73 0.45 -10.70
CA THR A 15 15.17 0.35 -10.47
C THR A 15 15.63 0.91 -9.13
N SER A 16 14.73 1.53 -8.37
CA SER A 16 15.03 2.19 -7.11
C SER A 16 14.94 1.24 -5.93
N ASP A 17 15.58 1.63 -4.83
CA ASP A 17 15.40 1.00 -3.53
C ASP A 17 14.00 1.32 -2.98
N GLU A 18 13.34 0.29 -2.48
CA GLU A 18 12.00 0.39 -1.90
C GLU A 18 12.05 0.00 -0.40
N LEU A 19 11.47 0.85 0.44
CA LEU A 19 11.36 0.62 1.89
C LEU A 19 9.91 0.32 2.25
N GLN A 20 9.69 -0.81 2.90
CA GLN A 20 8.38 -1.24 3.39
C GLN A 20 8.13 -0.76 4.83
N PHE A 21 6.95 -0.22 5.08
CA PHE A 21 6.48 0.27 6.38
C PHE A 21 5.19 -0.45 6.81
N GLY A 22 5.24 -1.79 6.80
CA GLY A 22 4.13 -2.64 7.24
C GLY A 22 3.13 -3.01 6.14
N GLN A 23 2.51 -4.18 6.33
CA GLN A 23 1.69 -4.89 5.34
C GLN A 23 0.25 -5.18 5.80
N ASP A 24 -0.08 -4.82 7.05
CA ASP A 24 -1.38 -5.06 7.67
C ASP A 24 -2.09 -3.74 8.03
N TRP A 25 -2.00 -2.74 7.16
CA TRP A 25 -2.79 -1.51 7.30
C TRP A 25 -4.24 -1.78 6.92
N HIS A 26 -5.19 -1.27 7.70
CA HIS A 26 -6.62 -1.51 7.47
C HIS A 26 -7.38 -0.20 7.28
N ASP A 27 -8.30 -0.15 6.32
CA ASP A 27 -9.26 0.96 6.22
C ASP A 27 -10.53 0.70 7.05
N ALA A 28 -11.42 1.68 7.10
CA ALA A 28 -12.73 1.60 7.76
C ALA A 28 -13.62 0.44 7.25
N HIS A 29 -13.32 -0.14 6.08
CA HIS A 29 -14.04 -1.27 5.50
C HIS A 29 -13.34 -2.61 5.77
N GLY A 30 -12.21 -2.61 6.48
CA GLY A 30 -11.42 -3.80 6.78
C GLY A 30 -10.56 -4.29 5.61
N ARG A 31 -10.39 -3.49 4.55
CA ARG A 31 -9.47 -3.84 3.46
C ARG A 31 -8.04 -3.68 3.92
N ARG A 32 -7.19 -4.62 3.54
CA ARG A 32 -5.78 -4.64 3.90
C ARG A 32 -4.92 -3.92 2.87
N TYR A 33 -3.90 -3.23 3.35
CA TYR A 33 -2.95 -2.48 2.55
C TYR A 33 -1.52 -2.70 3.05
N GLU A 34 -0.59 -2.71 2.09
CA GLU A 34 0.84 -2.60 2.32
C GLU A 34 1.30 -1.18 2.01
N LEU A 35 2.17 -0.62 2.85
CA LEU A 35 2.73 0.72 2.69
C LEU A 35 4.21 0.64 2.30
N ASN A 36 4.57 1.28 1.19
CA ASN A 36 5.91 1.28 0.65
C ASN A 36 6.36 2.69 0.24
N TRP A 37 7.66 2.95 0.31
CA TRP A 37 8.30 4.17 -0.12
C TRP A 37 9.41 3.90 -1.13
N ILE A 38 9.42 4.65 -2.23
CA ILE A 38 10.42 4.53 -3.30
C ILE A 38 11.44 5.66 -3.18
N ALA A 39 12.73 5.31 -3.07
CA ALA A 39 13.78 6.28 -2.79
C ALA A 39 14.01 7.32 -3.91
N ASP A 40 13.94 6.90 -5.18
CA ASP A 40 14.27 7.76 -6.32
C ASP A 40 13.15 8.76 -6.65
N THR A 41 11.90 8.39 -6.37
CA THR A 41 10.72 9.23 -6.64
C THR A 41 10.23 9.96 -5.38
N GLY A 42 10.60 9.45 -4.20
CA GLY A 42 10.07 9.87 -2.92
C GLY A 42 8.60 9.47 -2.71
N GLU A 43 8.03 8.64 -3.58
CA GLU A 43 6.61 8.31 -3.51
C GLU A 43 6.35 7.33 -2.37
N LEU A 44 5.47 7.75 -1.46
CA LEU A 44 4.91 6.90 -0.42
C LEU A 44 3.54 6.41 -0.91
N TYR A 45 3.41 5.12 -1.16
CA TYR A 45 2.24 4.53 -1.78
C TYR A 45 1.72 3.32 -0.98
N VAL A 46 0.42 3.06 -1.11
CA VAL A 46 -0.20 1.84 -0.61
C VAL A 46 -0.60 0.92 -1.74
N MET A 47 -0.40 -0.37 -1.53
CA MET A 47 -0.90 -1.45 -2.37
C MET A 47 -2.02 -2.16 -1.62
N GLN A 48 -3.20 -2.27 -2.23
CA GLN A 48 -4.30 -3.05 -1.68
C GLN A 48 -3.98 -4.53 -1.81
N ASP A 49 -3.99 -5.24 -0.69
CA ASP A 49 -3.95 -6.69 -0.66
C ASP A 49 -5.39 -7.20 -0.48
N ASP A 50 -6.00 -7.60 -1.60
CA ASP A 50 -7.33 -8.19 -1.60
C ASP A 50 -7.20 -9.71 -1.56
N PRO A 51 -7.42 -10.36 -0.41
CA PRO A 51 -7.27 -11.80 -0.32
C PRO A 51 -8.31 -12.46 -1.25
N PRO A 52 -7.94 -13.55 -1.93
CA PRO A 52 -8.89 -14.26 -2.78
C PRO A 52 -10.14 -14.64 -2.00
N MET A 53 -11.31 -14.50 -2.64
CA MET A 53 -12.52 -15.10 -2.10
C MET A 53 -12.35 -16.63 -2.08
N VAL A 54 -12.42 -17.20 -0.88
CA VAL A 54 -12.28 -18.64 -0.65
C VAL A 54 -13.64 -19.24 -0.29
N TRP A 55 -14.00 -20.36 -0.90
CA TRP A 55 -15.19 -21.13 -0.53
C TRP A 55 -14.88 -22.63 -0.44
N SER A 56 -15.68 -23.37 0.32
CA SER A 56 -15.66 -24.82 0.30
C SER A 56 -16.60 -25.33 -0.78
N ASP A 57 -16.13 -26.26 -1.61
CA ASP A 57 -16.98 -26.96 -2.55
C ASP A 57 -17.84 -28.05 -1.86
N PRO A 58 -18.78 -28.69 -2.58
CA PRO A 58 -19.63 -29.75 -2.01
C PRO A 58 -18.87 -31.03 -1.59
N PHE A 59 -17.61 -31.19 -2.00
CA PHE A 59 -16.75 -32.32 -1.66
C PHE A 59 -15.82 -32.01 -0.47
N GLY A 60 -15.83 -30.77 0.03
CA GLY A 60 -15.03 -30.31 1.16
C GLY A 60 -13.68 -29.74 0.77
N ASP A 61 -13.40 -29.59 -0.52
CA ASP A 61 -12.18 -28.96 -1.00
C ASP A 61 -12.30 -27.43 -0.84
N VAL A 62 -11.22 -26.81 -0.36
CA VAL A 62 -11.11 -25.36 -0.27
C VAL A 62 -10.66 -24.83 -1.63
N VAL A 63 -11.53 -24.07 -2.27
CA VAL A 63 -11.29 -23.49 -3.60
C VAL A 63 -11.19 -21.97 -3.46
N SER A 64 -10.23 -21.40 -4.17
CA SER A 64 -9.98 -19.96 -4.22
C SER A 64 -10.45 -19.42 -5.58
N ALA A 65 -11.07 -18.25 -5.60
CA ALA A 65 -11.14 -17.47 -6.84
C ALA A 65 -9.70 -17.21 -7.35
N PRO A 66 -9.47 -17.23 -8.68
CA PRO A 66 -8.21 -16.77 -9.23
C PRO A 66 -8.01 -15.29 -8.86
N VAL A 67 -6.88 -14.96 -8.22
CA VAL A 67 -6.45 -13.58 -8.02
C VAL A 67 -5.70 -13.18 -9.28
N GLU A 68 -6.32 -12.38 -10.14
CA GLU A 68 -5.60 -11.72 -11.23
C GLU A 68 -4.73 -10.62 -10.60
N THR A 69 -3.41 -10.72 -10.78
CA THR A 69 -2.42 -9.72 -10.30
C THR A 69 -2.72 -8.32 -10.84
N ASP A 70 -3.44 -8.25 -11.97
CA ASP A 70 -3.91 -7.02 -12.63
C ASP A 70 -4.87 -6.17 -11.78
N HIS A 71 -5.31 -6.65 -10.60
CA HIS A 71 -6.19 -5.90 -9.69
C HIS A 71 -5.52 -5.42 -8.39
N LEU A 72 -4.20 -5.58 -8.23
CA LEU A 72 -3.49 -5.04 -7.06
C LEU A 72 -3.52 -3.51 -7.11
N GLY A 73 -4.52 -2.93 -6.45
CA GLY A 73 -4.80 -1.50 -6.49
C GLY A 73 -3.73 -0.70 -5.76
N VAL A 74 -2.97 0.10 -6.51
CA VAL A 74 -1.98 1.04 -6.00
C VAL A 74 -2.54 2.46 -5.90
N ARG A 75 -2.21 3.14 -4.81
CA ARG A 75 -2.47 4.57 -4.58
C ARG A 75 -1.28 5.25 -3.90
N VAL A 76 -0.74 6.28 -4.53
CA VAL A 76 0.23 7.19 -3.90
C VAL A 76 -0.49 8.06 -2.86
N LEU A 77 0.01 8.05 -1.62
CA LEU A 77 -0.52 8.83 -0.51
C LEU A 77 0.18 10.20 -0.37
N ALA A 78 1.49 10.24 -0.60
CA ALA A 78 2.31 11.44 -0.53
C ALA A 78 3.60 11.30 -1.33
N VAL A 79 4.28 12.44 -1.53
CA VAL A 79 5.65 12.48 -2.07
C VAL A 79 6.55 13.11 -1.01
N VAL A 80 7.47 12.31 -0.47
CA VAL A 80 8.41 12.66 0.59
C VAL A 80 9.82 12.32 0.09
N PRO A 81 10.67 13.31 -0.25
CA PRO A 81 11.95 13.05 -0.91
C PRO A 81 13.03 12.38 -0.06
N ASP A 82 12.83 12.28 1.25
CA ASP A 82 13.86 11.86 2.20
C ASP A 82 13.35 10.75 3.11
N ALA A 83 14.14 9.67 3.21
CA ALA A 83 13.80 8.52 4.04
C ALA A 83 13.66 8.89 5.52
N ALA A 84 14.54 9.77 6.03
CA ALA A 84 14.50 10.19 7.42
C ALA A 84 13.26 11.06 7.74
N GLU A 85 12.71 11.76 6.73
CA GLU A 85 11.41 12.42 6.84
C GLU A 85 10.27 11.40 6.89
N VAL A 86 10.29 10.37 6.04
CA VAL A 86 9.29 9.29 6.07
C VAL A 86 9.28 8.60 7.43
N GLU A 87 10.45 8.17 7.93
CA GLU A 87 10.58 7.53 9.24
C GLU A 87 10.02 8.40 10.36
N ARG A 88 10.27 9.71 10.31
CA ARG A 88 9.77 10.65 11.32
C ARG A 88 8.26 10.87 11.23
N LEU A 89 7.70 10.97 10.03
CA LEU A 89 6.25 11.08 9.84
C LEU A 89 5.55 9.81 10.33
N LEU A 90 6.15 8.65 10.07
CA LEU A 90 5.66 7.35 10.47
C LEU A 90 6.11 6.93 11.88
N ASP A 91 6.67 7.83 12.68
CA ASP A 91 7.05 7.49 14.06
C ASP A 91 5.85 6.96 14.86
N GLY A 92 6.00 5.74 15.39
CA GLY A 92 4.93 4.99 16.07
C GLY A 92 4.01 4.17 15.15
N TRP A 93 4.35 3.97 13.88
CA TRP A 93 3.53 3.22 12.92
C TRP A 93 3.27 1.77 13.35
N GLU A 94 4.26 1.11 13.98
CA GLU A 94 4.14 -0.28 14.44
C GLU A 94 3.03 -0.49 15.49
N GLN A 95 2.67 0.57 16.24
CA GLN A 95 1.53 0.53 17.14
C GLN A 95 0.24 0.90 16.42
N ALA A 96 0.30 1.91 15.54
CA ALA A 96 -0.85 2.40 14.80
C ALA A 96 -1.43 1.36 13.83
N ILE A 97 -0.58 0.50 13.23
CA ILE A 97 -1.01 -0.53 12.27
C ILE A 97 -2.00 -1.53 12.89
N ALA A 98 -1.93 -1.76 14.21
CA ALA A 98 -2.82 -2.65 14.94
C ALA A 98 -4.20 -2.04 15.28
N GLU A 99 -4.37 -0.73 15.07
CA GLU A 99 -5.63 -0.05 15.33
C GLU A 99 -6.68 -0.31 14.24
N SER A 100 -7.95 -0.14 14.59
CA SER A 100 -9.04 -0.18 13.61
C SER A 100 -8.99 1.08 12.73
N ASP A 101 -9.07 0.92 11.41
CA ASP A 101 -8.93 2.01 10.43
C ASP A 101 -7.56 2.72 10.50
N SER A 102 -6.48 1.94 10.59
CA SER A 102 -5.10 2.44 10.64
C SER A 102 -4.68 3.24 9.39
N VAL A 103 -5.38 3.12 8.26
CA VAL A 103 -5.19 3.99 7.08
C VAL A 103 -5.58 5.46 7.39
N ALA A 104 -6.59 5.69 8.23
CA ALA A 104 -6.94 7.05 8.67
C ALA A 104 -5.78 7.70 9.45
N TRP A 105 -5.05 6.91 10.25
CA TRP A 105 -3.85 7.39 10.94
C TRP A 105 -2.76 7.83 9.95
N LEU A 106 -2.48 7.03 8.91
CA LEU A 106 -1.52 7.40 7.85
C LEU A 106 -1.87 8.73 7.21
N THR A 107 -3.10 8.84 6.69
CA THR A 107 -3.55 10.05 5.97
C THR A 107 -3.59 11.29 6.84
N SER A 108 -3.75 11.15 8.17
CA SER A 108 -3.70 12.29 9.11
C SER A 108 -2.32 12.90 9.30
N ARG A 109 -1.24 12.14 9.02
CA ARG A 109 0.15 12.55 9.23
C ARG A 109 0.85 13.00 7.96
N LEU A 110 0.39 12.49 6.82
CA LEU A 110 1.02 12.74 5.54
C LEU A 110 0.60 14.11 4.99
N PRO A 111 1.51 14.85 4.34
CA PRO A 111 1.11 16.00 3.56
C PRO A 111 0.18 15.52 2.43
N PRO A 112 -0.86 16.29 2.05
CA PRO A 112 -1.70 15.92 0.93
C PRO A 112 -0.83 15.77 -0.32
N ALA A 113 -1.01 14.67 -1.06
CA ALA A 113 -0.33 14.46 -2.33
C ALA A 113 -0.60 15.66 -3.25
N VAL A 114 0.46 16.43 -3.55
CA VAL A 114 0.38 17.49 -4.55
C VAL A 114 0.34 16.78 -5.90
N THR A 115 -0.83 16.72 -6.53
CA THR A 115 -0.91 16.29 -7.93
C THR A 115 -0.20 17.35 -8.77
N PRO A 116 0.92 17.04 -9.46
CA PRO A 116 1.45 17.97 -10.44
C PRO A 116 0.41 18.08 -11.57
N GLY A 117 -0.07 19.30 -11.81
CA GLY A 117 -1.01 19.62 -12.89
C GLY A 117 -0.34 19.72 -14.25
#